data_AF-A0A124FU10-F1
#
_entry.id   AF-A0A124FU10-F1
#
_cell.length_a   1.000
_cell.length_b   1.000
_cell.length_c   1.000
_cell.angle_alpha   90.00
_cell.angle_beta   90.00
_cell.angle_gamma   90.00
#
_symmetry.space_group_name_H-M   'P 1'
#
loop_
_entity.id
_entity.type
_entity.pdbx_description
1 polymer ?
#
loop_
_entity_poly.entity_id
_entity_poly.type
_entity_poly.pdbx_seq_one_letter_code
_entity_poly.pdbx_strand_id
1 'polypeptide(L)'
;MLNMKDRITRQELEYIAGLFGDYMKEEQKKNNSTYEVRNTGKLESSIAQPFQKIGGKDLYPTLISKAAMLYYFCIKNHPFEDGNKRMGIFALIIYLAYNGYWLDTTNEELFNMTIRTAESGMKEKDQVVREIESFVEENIIPY
;
A
#
# COMPACT_ATOMS: atom_id res chain seq x y z
N MET A 1 12.42 -19.66 -12.78
CA MET A 1 11.86 -19.39 -11.46
C MET A 1 12.01 -17.89 -11.24
N LEU A 2 10.93 -17.10 -11.36
CA LEU A 2 11.02 -15.67 -11.08
C LEU A 2 11.48 -15.50 -9.63
N ASN A 3 12.47 -14.64 -9.39
CA ASN A 3 12.87 -14.24 -8.05
C ASN A 3 11.67 -13.55 -7.40
N MET A 4 10.90 -14.26 -6.58
CA MET A 4 9.80 -13.68 -5.81
C MET A 4 10.41 -12.68 -4.83
N LYS A 5 10.17 -11.39 -5.06
CA LYS A 5 10.58 -10.34 -4.12
C LYS A 5 9.56 -10.31 -2.99
N ASP A 6 9.96 -10.75 -1.81
CA ASP A 6 9.09 -10.70 -0.64
C ASP A 6 8.81 -9.26 -0.16
N ARG A 7 9.48 -8.23 -0.71
CA ARG A 7 9.41 -6.85 -0.20
C ARG A 7 9.52 -5.83 -1.33
N ILE A 8 8.69 -4.80 -1.22
CA ILE A 8 8.80 -3.57 -2.00
C ILE A 8 9.87 -2.68 -1.37
N THR A 9 10.75 -2.12 -2.21
CA THR A 9 11.78 -1.17 -1.77
C THR A 9 11.28 0.27 -1.81
N ARG A 10 11.95 1.14 -1.04
CA ARG A 10 11.71 2.59 -1.10
C ARG A 10 11.88 3.13 -2.52
N GLN A 11 12.96 2.73 -3.21
CA GLN A 11 13.25 3.20 -4.56
C GLN A 11 12.15 2.82 -5.55
N GLU A 12 11.56 1.63 -5.42
CA GLU A 12 10.44 1.20 -6.26
C GLU A 12 9.21 2.10 -6.06
N LEU A 13 8.81 2.36 -4.81
CA LEU A 13 7.66 3.25 -4.55
C LEU A 13 7.94 4.69 -4.96
N GLU A 14 9.15 5.21 -4.75
CA GLU A 14 9.57 6.54 -5.21
C GLU A 14 9.51 6.65 -6.73
N TYR A 15 10.02 5.63 -7.44
CA TYR A 15 9.98 5.56 -8.88
C TYR A 15 8.54 5.55 -9.42
N ILE A 16 7.67 4.71 -8.84
CA ILE A 16 6.27 4.64 -9.24
C ILE A 16 5.53 5.94 -8.94
N ALA A 17 5.81 6.57 -7.79
CA ALA A 17 5.23 7.87 -7.47
C ALA A 17 5.66 8.95 -8.47
N GLY A 18 6.93 8.93 -8.91
CA GLY A 18 7.44 9.79 -9.98
C GLY A 18 6.71 9.56 -11.31
N LEU A 19 6.64 8.31 -11.77
CA LEU A 19 5.92 7.96 -13.00
C LEU A 19 4.45 8.37 -12.95
N PHE A 20 3.78 8.12 -11.83
CA PHE A 20 2.40 8.50 -11.64
C PHE A 20 2.24 10.02 -11.65
N GLY A 21 3.16 10.75 -11.02
CA GLY A 21 3.18 12.21 -11.04
C GLY A 21 3.33 12.78 -12.45
N ASP A 22 4.22 12.21 -13.26
CA ASP A 22 4.42 12.66 -14.63
C ASP A 22 3.20 12.35 -15.51
N TYR A 23 2.63 11.15 -15.39
CA TYR A 23 1.36 10.78 -16.04
C TYR A 23 0.23 11.78 -15.69
N MET A 24 0.08 12.12 -14.41
CA MET A 24 -0.96 13.04 -13.97
C MET A 24 -0.76 14.48 -14.48
N LYS A 25 0.48 14.93 -14.68
CA LYS A 25 0.77 16.25 -15.28
C LYS A 25 0.37 16.31 -16.75
N GLU A 26 0.60 15.22 -17.48
CA GLU A 26 0.24 15.10 -18.89
C GLU A 26 -1.29 15.08 -19.08
N GLU A 27 -1.99 14.30 -18.27
CA GLU A 27 -3.45 14.15 -18.32
C GLU A 27 -4.20 15.40 -17.80
N GLN A 28 -3.71 16.03 -16.73
CA GLN A 28 -4.38 17.18 -16.10
C GLN A 28 -3.59 18.46 -16.32
N LYS A 29 -3.96 19.22 -17.37
CA LYS A 29 -3.48 20.59 -17.60
C LYS A 29 -3.79 21.45 -16.35
N LYS A 30 -2.77 21.65 -15.49
CA LYS A 30 -2.76 22.40 -14.20
C LYS A 30 -2.91 21.59 -12.90
N ASN A 31 -2.39 20.37 -12.81
CA ASN A 31 -2.18 19.75 -11.49
C ASN A 31 -0.77 20.11 -10.94
N ASN A 32 -0.70 20.82 -9.81
CA ASN A 32 0.54 21.14 -9.10
C ASN A 32 0.87 20.12 -7.98
N SER A 33 0.08 19.06 -7.81
CA SER A 33 0.37 18.01 -6.83
C SER A 33 1.69 17.32 -7.14
N THR A 34 2.59 17.30 -6.17
CA THR A 34 3.79 16.47 -6.21
C THR A 34 3.53 15.17 -5.45
N TYR A 35 3.99 14.06 -6.03
CA TYR A 35 3.96 12.74 -5.40
C TYR A 35 5.32 12.40 -4.79
N GLU A 36 6.11 13.43 -4.51
CA GLU A 36 7.43 13.28 -3.90
C GLU A 36 7.30 12.81 -2.45
N VAL A 37 8.35 12.13 -1.98
CA VAL A 37 8.43 11.70 -0.59
C VAL A 37 8.67 12.92 0.28
N ARG A 38 7.67 13.27 1.08
CA ARG A 38 7.77 14.30 2.13
C ARG A 38 8.65 13.83 3.28
N ASN A 39 8.54 12.56 3.65
CA ASN A 39 9.24 12.00 4.80
C ASN A 39 9.73 10.58 4.54
N THR A 40 11.03 10.46 4.26
CA THR A 40 11.73 9.20 4.00
C THR A 40 11.59 8.21 5.14
N GLY A 41 11.78 8.65 6.39
CA GLY A 41 11.70 7.75 7.55
C GLY A 41 10.30 7.15 7.74
N LYS A 42 9.25 7.91 7.43
CA LYS A 42 7.88 7.38 7.44
C LYS A 42 7.65 6.38 6.31
N LEU A 43 8.19 6.61 5.12
CA LEU A 43 8.08 5.68 4.00
C LEU A 43 8.77 4.35 4.33
N GLU A 44 10.02 4.44 4.79
CA GLU A 44 10.82 3.27 5.18
C GLU A 44 10.14 2.49 6.30
N SER A 45 9.59 3.20 7.28
CA SER A 45 8.81 2.57 8.36
C SER A 45 7.55 1.88 7.83
N SER A 46 6.79 2.50 6.92
CA SER A 46 5.60 1.91 6.32
C SER A 46 5.86 0.61 5.58
N ILE A 47 6.98 0.53 4.84
CA ILE A 47 7.33 -0.67 4.07
C ILE A 47 8.05 -1.73 4.90
N ALA A 48 8.71 -1.35 6.01
CA ALA A 48 9.45 -2.29 6.85
C ALA A 48 8.58 -2.96 7.92
N GLN A 49 7.66 -2.22 8.55
CA GLN A 49 6.84 -2.71 9.66
C GLN A 49 6.05 -4.00 9.36
N PRO A 50 5.43 -4.18 8.18
CA PRO A 50 4.71 -5.40 7.84
C PRO A 50 5.57 -6.68 7.89
N PHE A 51 6.89 -6.53 7.81
CA PHE A 51 7.84 -7.66 7.77
C PHE A 51 8.72 -7.74 9.01
N GLN A 52 8.34 -7.05 10.10
CA GLN A 52 9.03 -7.15 11.38
C GLN A 52 8.79 -8.51 12.05
N LYS A 53 9.76 -8.94 12.85
CA LYS A 53 9.71 -10.15 13.65
C LYS A 53 9.82 -9.82 15.14
N ILE A 54 9.01 -10.44 15.97
CA ILE A 54 9.08 -10.35 17.43
C ILE A 54 9.32 -11.76 17.98
N GLY A 55 10.39 -11.92 18.77
CA GLY A 55 10.79 -13.25 19.29
C GLY A 55 11.05 -14.28 18.19
N GLY A 56 11.56 -13.83 17.03
CA GLY A 56 11.84 -14.68 15.86
C GLY A 56 10.62 -15.04 15.01
N LYS A 57 9.41 -14.66 15.41
CA LYS A 57 8.17 -14.92 14.66
C LYS A 57 7.75 -13.67 13.90
N ASP A 58 7.22 -13.85 12.68
CA ASP A 58 6.62 -12.76 11.92
C ASP A 58 5.48 -12.13 12.72
N LEU A 59 5.49 -10.79 12.82
CA LEU A 59 4.40 -10.05 13.44
C LEU A 59 3.10 -10.19 12.62
N TYR A 60 3.25 -10.22 11.29
CA TYR A 60 2.18 -10.45 10.31
C TYR A 60 2.50 -11.73 9.53
N PRO A 61 1.96 -12.89 9.94
CA PRO A 61 2.47 -14.18 9.48
C PRO A 61 2.04 -14.55 8.06
N THR A 62 0.94 -13.99 7.56
CA THR A 62 0.37 -14.35 6.25
C THR A 62 0.69 -13.31 5.18
N LEU A 63 0.58 -13.70 3.91
CA LEU A 63 0.64 -12.77 2.77
C LEU A 63 -0.43 -11.68 2.92
N ILE A 64 -1.66 -12.07 3.25
CA ILE A 64 -2.80 -11.13 3.39
C ILE A 64 -2.56 -10.12 4.51
N SER A 65 -2.08 -10.55 5.68
CA SER A 65 -1.78 -9.64 6.81
C SER A 65 -0.63 -8.67 6.48
N LYS A 66 0.40 -9.13 5.76
CA LYS A 66 1.48 -8.26 5.26
C LYS A 66 0.95 -7.24 4.25
N ALA A 67 0.09 -7.67 3.32
CA ALA A 67 -0.53 -6.83 2.31
C ALA A 67 -1.43 -5.74 2.94
N ALA A 68 -2.27 -6.14 3.89
CA ALA A 68 -3.16 -5.24 4.62
C ALA A 68 -2.39 -4.17 5.40
N MET A 69 -1.30 -4.56 6.07
CA MET A 69 -0.47 -3.62 6.82
C MET A 69 0.35 -2.69 5.94
N LEU A 70 0.86 -3.16 4.79
CA LEU A 70 1.51 -2.31 3.79
C LEU A 70 0.56 -1.21 3.31
N TYR A 71 -0.65 -1.61 2.93
CA TYR A 71 -1.71 -0.71 2.51
C TYR A 71 -2.06 0.30 3.61
N TYR A 72 -2.34 -0.17 4.82
CA TYR A 72 -2.68 0.67 5.97
C TYR A 72 -1.59 1.70 6.28
N PHE A 73 -0.33 1.29 6.43
CA PHE A 73 0.74 2.21 6.81
C PHE A 73 1.11 3.20 5.72
N CYS A 74 1.09 2.81 4.45
CA CYS A 74 1.34 3.73 3.35
C CYS A 74 0.29 4.85 3.29
N ILE A 75 -0.97 4.54 3.66
CA ILE A 75 -2.03 5.54 3.77
C ILE A 75 -1.88 6.39 5.04
N LYS A 76 -1.76 5.77 6.22
CA LYS A 76 -1.86 6.46 7.52
C LYS A 76 -0.62 7.21 7.94
N ASN A 77 0.57 6.78 7.51
CA ASN A 77 1.79 7.48 7.89
C ASN A 77 1.97 8.78 7.08
N HIS A 78 1.28 8.93 5.95
CA HIS A 78 1.41 10.05 5.04
C HIS A 78 2.87 10.35 4.62
N PRO A 79 3.60 9.38 4.05
CA PRO A 79 5.00 9.58 3.66
C PRO A 79 5.21 10.50 2.45
N PHE A 80 4.20 10.69 1.60
CA PHE A 80 4.24 11.52 0.39
C PHE A 80 3.59 12.90 0.60
N GLU A 81 3.99 13.87 -0.21
CA GLU A 81 3.40 15.22 -0.25
C GLU A 81 1.88 15.16 -0.51
N ASP A 82 1.51 14.54 -1.63
CA ASP A 82 0.15 14.13 -1.97
C ASP A 82 0.14 12.66 -2.43
N GLY A 83 -1.04 12.06 -2.53
CA GLY A 83 -1.22 10.76 -3.16
C GLY A 83 -1.02 9.56 -2.24
N ASN A 84 -0.88 9.76 -0.93
CA ASN A 84 -0.76 8.68 0.06
C ASN A 84 -1.80 7.56 -0.10
N LYS A 85 -3.05 7.92 -0.42
CA LYS A 85 -4.14 6.97 -0.74
C LYS A 85 -3.79 6.09 -1.94
N ARG A 86 -3.38 6.72 -3.04
CA ARG A 86 -2.98 6.06 -4.31
C ARG A 86 -1.71 5.24 -4.13
N MET A 87 -0.74 5.75 -3.38
CA MET A 87 0.49 5.01 -3.09
C MET A 87 0.27 3.81 -2.16
N GLY A 88 -0.71 3.88 -1.26
CA GLY A 88 -1.17 2.71 -0.50
C GLY A 88 -1.72 1.62 -1.41
N ILE A 89 -2.56 1.98 -2.37
CA ILE A 89 -3.09 1.05 -3.39
C ILE A 89 -1.94 0.43 -4.20
N PHE A 90 -0.99 1.23 -4.70
CA PHE A 90 0.15 0.68 -5.44
C PHE A 90 0.99 -0.27 -4.59
N ALA A 91 1.25 0.07 -3.33
CA ALA A 91 1.98 -0.82 -2.43
C ALA A 91 1.26 -2.16 -2.20
N LEU A 92 -0.07 -2.15 -2.11
CA LEU A 92 -0.87 -3.37 -2.05
C LEU A 92 -0.75 -4.21 -3.31
N ILE A 93 -1.06 -3.63 -4.48
CA ILE A 93 -1.11 -4.35 -5.76
C ILE A 93 0.25 -4.91 -6.15
N ILE A 94 1.33 -4.15 -5.96
CA ILE A 94 2.69 -4.60 -6.30
C ILE A 94 3.13 -5.74 -5.39
N TYR A 95 2.81 -5.67 -4.10
CA TYR A 95 3.16 -6.74 -3.18
C TYR A 95 2.42 -8.03 -3.54
N LEU A 96 1.13 -7.96 -3.86
CA LEU A 96 0.38 -9.12 -4.35
C LEU A 96 0.99 -9.67 -5.65
N ALA A 97 1.31 -8.80 -6.62
CA ALA A 97 1.89 -9.20 -7.90
C ALA A 97 3.26 -9.88 -7.74
N TYR A 98 4.12 -9.40 -6.83
CA TYR A 98 5.40 -10.07 -6.53
C TYR A 98 5.23 -11.49 -6.00
N ASN A 99 4.08 -11.79 -5.42
CA ASN A 99 3.75 -13.09 -4.86
C ASN A 99 2.83 -13.91 -5.78
N GLY A 100 2.62 -13.48 -7.04
CA GLY A 100 1.82 -14.21 -8.02
C GLY A 100 0.31 -14.07 -7.80
N TYR A 101 -0.13 -12.94 -7.25
CA TYR A 101 -1.54 -12.65 -7.03
C TYR A 101 -1.95 -11.28 -7.59
N TRP A 102 -3.23 -11.17 -7.93
CA TRP A 102 -3.91 -9.95 -8.31
C TRP A 102 -5.09 -9.68 -7.37
N LEU A 103 -5.56 -8.44 -7.35
CA LEU A 103 -6.74 -8.02 -6.61
C LEU A 103 -7.88 -7.77 -7.60
N ASP A 104 -8.80 -8.72 -7.72
CA ASP A 104 -9.98 -8.64 -8.57
C ASP A 104 -11.13 -7.95 -7.82
N THR A 105 -11.15 -6.62 -7.91
CA THR A 105 -12.14 -5.78 -7.23
C THR A 105 -12.55 -4.62 -8.13
N THR A 106 -13.73 -4.06 -7.90
CA THR A 106 -14.17 -2.86 -8.60
C THR A 106 -13.45 -1.61 -8.10
N ASN A 107 -13.39 -0.58 -8.95
CA ASN A 107 -12.85 0.73 -8.53
C ASN A 107 -13.64 1.33 -7.35
N GLU A 108 -14.95 1.07 -7.27
CA GLU A 108 -15.80 1.58 -6.20
C GLU A 108 -15.48 0.93 -4.85
N GLU A 109 -15.35 -0.40 -4.81
CA GLU A 109 -15.01 -1.13 -3.59
C GLU A 109 -13.61 -0.75 -3.07
N LEU A 110 -12.62 -0.71 -3.95
CA LEU A 110 -11.27 -0.29 -3.59
C LEU A 110 -11.24 1.18 -3.12
N PHE A 111 -11.99 2.06 -3.77
CA PHE A 111 -12.15 3.44 -3.34
C PHE A 111 -12.74 3.52 -1.93
N ASN A 112 -13.85 2.81 -1.68
CA ASN A 112 -14.52 2.79 -0.38
C ASN A 112 -13.59 2.25 0.73
N MET A 113 -12.86 1.17 0.47
CA MET A 113 -11.85 0.64 1.40
C MET A 113 -10.73 1.65 1.68
N THR A 114 -10.31 2.40 0.66
CA THR A 114 -9.28 3.45 0.77
C THR A 114 -9.74 4.61 1.63
N ILE A 115 -10.98 5.07 1.42
CA ILE A 115 -11.56 6.16 2.21
C ILE A 115 -11.74 5.71 3.66
N ARG A 116 -12.35 4.52 3.87
CA ARG A 116 -12.49 3.90 5.20
C ARG A 116 -11.18 3.84 5.96
N THR A 117 -10.11 3.40 5.29
CA THR A 117 -8.77 3.35 5.87
C THR A 117 -8.25 4.74 6.20
N ALA A 118 -8.29 5.67 5.25
CA ALA A 118 -7.77 7.02 5.43
C ALA A 118 -8.45 7.79 6.57
N GLU A 119 -9.77 7.65 6.71
CA GLU A 119 -10.59 8.37 7.69
C GLU A 119 -10.58 7.72 9.08
N SER A 120 -10.14 6.46 9.21
CA SER A 120 -10.10 5.76 10.49
C SER A 120 -9.25 6.45 11.56
N GLY A 121 -9.71 6.41 12.81
CA GLY A 121 -8.92 6.83 13.97
C GLY A 121 -7.91 5.77 14.42
N MET A 122 -6.92 6.19 15.22
CA MET A 122 -5.92 5.26 15.79
C MET A 122 -6.55 4.10 16.60
N LYS A 123 -7.67 4.38 17.29
CA LYS A 123 -8.39 3.36 18.10
C LYS A 123 -9.07 2.29 17.23
N GLU A 124 -9.29 2.58 15.96
CA GLU A 124 -9.94 1.67 15.01
C GLU A 124 -8.93 0.85 14.20
N LYS A 125 -7.62 1.07 14.39
CA LYS A 125 -6.56 0.41 13.61
C LYS A 125 -6.80 -1.09 13.44
N ASP A 126 -6.97 -1.80 14.56
CA ASP A 126 -7.08 -3.27 14.51
C ASP A 126 -8.35 -3.73 13.80
N GLN A 127 -9.44 -2.95 13.91
CA GLN A 127 -10.68 -3.24 13.19
C GLN A 127 -10.50 -3.02 11.69
N VAL A 128 -9.96 -1.88 11.30
CA VAL A 128 -9.74 -1.51 9.89
C VAL A 128 -8.77 -2.47 9.22
N VAL A 129 -7.71 -2.89 9.92
CA VAL A 129 -6.77 -3.88 9.38
C VAL A 129 -7.49 -5.19 9.10
N ARG A 130 -8.37 -5.67 10.00
CA ARG A 130 -9.19 -6.86 9.72
C ARG A 130 -10.13 -6.67 8.54
N GLU A 131 -10.76 -5.51 8.41
CA GLU A 131 -11.60 -5.17 7.26
C GLU A 131 -10.79 -5.21 5.94
N ILE A 132 -9.55 -4.70 5.94
CA ILE A 132 -8.65 -4.77 4.80
C ILE A 132 -8.23 -6.22 4.52
N GLU A 133 -7.91 -7.02 5.54
CA GLU A 133 -7.56 -8.43 5.38
C GLU A 133 -8.70 -9.21 4.73
N SER A 134 -9.93 -9.07 5.23
CA SER A 134 -11.12 -9.70 4.63
C SER A 134 -11.34 -9.23 3.20
N PHE A 135 -11.22 -7.93 2.93
CA PHE A 135 -11.33 -7.39 1.57
C PHE A 135 -10.29 -7.99 0.62
N VAL A 136 -9.03 -8.12 1.04
CA VAL A 136 -8.00 -8.75 0.21
C VAL A 136 -8.30 -10.23 0.04
N GLU A 137 -8.68 -10.95 1.10
CA GLU A 137 -8.99 -12.38 1.06
C GLU A 137 -10.13 -12.72 0.10
N GLU A 138 -11.19 -11.89 0.07
CA GLU A 138 -12.36 -12.08 -0.78
C GLU A 138 -12.09 -11.78 -2.26
N ASN A 139 -11.09 -10.94 -2.57
CA ASN A 139 -10.84 -10.42 -3.91
C ASN A 139 -9.49 -10.89 -4.49
N ILE A 140 -8.71 -11.69 -3.78
CA ILE A 140 -7.39 -12.15 -4.26
C ILE A 140 -7.53 -13.32 -5.25
N ILE A 141 -6.92 -13.18 -6.42
CA ILE A 141 -6.86 -14.23 -7.46
C ILE A 141 -5.41 -14.49 -7.87
N PRO A 142 -5.05 -15.71 -8.35
CA PRO A 142 -3.72 -15.94 -8.93
C PRO A 142 -3.46 -15.04 -10.15
N TYR A 143 -2.24 -14.50 -10.25
CA TYR A 143 -1.75 -13.65 -11.35
C TYR A 143 -1.02 -14.47 -12.43
#